data_AF-A0A9X2JN99-F1
#
_entry.id   AF-A0A9X2JN99-F1
#
_cell.length_a   1.000
_cell.length_b   1.000
_cell.length_c   1.000
_cell.angle_alpha   90.00
_cell.angle_beta   90.00
_cell.angle_gamma   90.00
#
_symmetry.space_group_name_H-M   'P 1'
#
loop_
_entity.id
_entity.type
_entity.pdbx_description
1 polymer ?
#
loop_
_entity_poly.entity_id
_entity_poly.type
_entity_poly.pdbx_seq_one_letter_code
_entity_poly.pdbx_strand_id
1 'polypeptide(L)'
;MGRRSLTRMLDVYLNGRLAGYYGYRPSAGASFRYDDTWLGWEFRFPISRALPLMSSTQTGDYVDAVFENLLPDVPELRRAIAERTEARSDRTHDLLAAIGQDCVGAMQFLHHGVTPADPFRIEGTPQSEAQIAETLRSLSTTPLGINPDEPFRISLAGAQEKTAYLRHDGAWLRPTGLTPTTHIFKRPMGVVGGGLDLTRSVENEFFCLLLAREMGLEANHAEIHHFEEQITLVVERFDRRPRRAGGLVRVPQEDFLQAMGRFSGQKYQQHGGPSMAECFALLRQSDDPIADQAAFLKAQLFNWMIAGIDGHAKNFSIFLEGDGFRLTPFYDIMSAAPQQLRSTFRHKDLQLAMSVGRRGHYRLDRIVPRHFDETAQKAGVPLEARRRAFGDLAAAAPKALRSAPEQLPKTFPAELAEQIVAYATDRLRLLKNYSESLE
;
A
#
# COMPACT_ATOMS: atom_id res chain seq x y z
N MET A 1 27.39 -38.90 4.95
CA MET A 1 27.83 -37.51 4.69
C MET A 1 26.60 -36.61 4.65
N GLY A 2 26.40 -35.77 5.66
CA GLY A 2 25.26 -34.85 5.71
C GLY A 2 25.32 -33.86 4.55
N ARG A 3 24.25 -33.79 3.76
CA ARG A 3 24.08 -32.77 2.72
C ARG A 3 24.33 -31.40 3.37
N ARG A 4 25.35 -30.64 2.92
CA ARG A 4 25.52 -29.24 3.32
C ARG A 4 24.19 -28.54 3.07
N SER A 5 23.52 -28.11 4.13
CA SER A 5 22.36 -27.23 4.03
C SER A 5 22.85 -25.92 3.44
N LEU A 6 22.72 -25.76 2.12
CA LEU A 6 23.09 -24.55 1.40
C LEU A 6 22.10 -23.46 1.80
N THR A 7 22.47 -22.70 2.83
CA THR A 7 21.79 -21.43 3.14
C THR A 7 21.80 -20.59 1.87
N ARG A 8 20.61 -20.25 1.38
CA ARG A 8 20.46 -19.31 0.28
C ARG A 8 20.46 -17.92 0.90
N MET A 9 21.16 -16.97 0.27
CA MET A 9 21.37 -15.65 0.82
C MET A 9 21.19 -14.59 -0.26
N LEU A 10 20.45 -13.55 0.10
CA LEU A 10 20.29 -12.33 -0.67
C LEU A 10 20.88 -11.17 0.13
N ASP A 11 21.60 -10.32 -0.57
CA ASP A 11 22.09 -9.05 -0.05
C ASP A 11 20.95 -8.02 -0.18
N VAL A 12 20.60 -7.37 0.92
CA VAL A 12 19.54 -6.35 0.98
C VAL A 12 20.19 -4.97 0.94
N TYR A 13 19.96 -4.25 -0.14
CA TYR A 13 20.47 -2.90 -0.35
C TYR A 13 19.36 -1.86 -0.19
N LEU A 14 19.73 -0.68 0.32
CA LEU A 14 18.90 0.52 0.30
C LEU A 14 19.70 1.63 -0.40
N ASN A 15 19.22 2.07 -1.57
CA ASN A 15 19.88 3.11 -2.39
C ASN A 15 21.39 2.86 -2.57
N GLY A 16 21.77 1.62 -2.85
CA GLY A 16 23.16 1.19 -3.07
C GLY A 16 24.00 0.90 -1.82
N ARG A 17 23.50 1.17 -0.62
CA ARG A 17 24.17 0.77 0.64
C ARG A 17 23.69 -0.60 1.09
N LEU A 18 24.61 -1.51 1.37
CA LEU A 18 24.28 -2.82 1.93
C LEU A 18 23.75 -2.64 3.36
N ALA A 19 22.52 -3.07 3.60
CA ALA A 19 21.89 -3.03 4.91
C ALA A 19 22.04 -4.35 5.65
N GLY A 20 22.02 -5.47 4.94
CA GLY A 20 22.18 -6.78 5.56
C GLY A 20 21.92 -7.94 4.62
N TYR A 21 21.69 -9.10 5.22
CA TYR A 21 21.62 -10.39 4.54
C TYR A 21 20.31 -11.09 4.89
N TYR A 22 19.47 -11.32 3.88
CA TYR A 22 18.27 -12.12 3.99
C TYR A 22 18.59 -13.58 3.60
N GLY A 23 18.56 -14.48 4.58
CA GLY A 23 18.88 -15.88 4.41
C GLY A 23 17.66 -16.79 4.52
N TYR A 24 17.63 -17.87 3.74
CA TYR A 24 16.63 -18.93 3.85
C TYR A 24 17.27 -20.32 3.92
N ARG A 25 16.79 -21.13 4.86
CA ARG A 25 17.12 -22.57 4.99
C ARG A 25 15.83 -23.40 5.09
N PRO A 26 15.65 -24.46 4.28
CA PRO A 26 14.46 -25.31 4.39
C PRO A 26 14.21 -25.88 5.80
N SER A 27 15.28 -26.15 6.56
CA SER A 27 15.20 -26.72 7.91
C SER A 27 15.02 -25.68 9.03
N ALA A 28 15.21 -24.39 8.74
CA ALA A 28 15.28 -23.34 9.77
C ALA A 28 14.49 -22.06 9.42
N GLY A 29 13.89 -21.99 8.24
CA GLY A 29 13.11 -20.85 7.79
C GLY A 29 13.95 -19.64 7.37
N ALA A 30 13.29 -18.48 7.42
CA ALA A 30 13.86 -17.16 7.14
C ALA A 30 14.78 -16.66 8.27
N SER A 31 15.78 -15.89 7.88
CA SER A 31 16.72 -15.25 8.79
C SER A 31 17.20 -13.93 8.22
N PHE A 32 17.46 -12.95 9.08
CA PHE A 32 18.03 -11.67 8.66
C PHE A 32 19.16 -11.26 9.59
N ARG A 33 20.24 -10.72 9.02
CA ARG A 33 21.36 -10.15 9.79
C ARG A 33 21.76 -8.83 9.17
N TYR A 34 21.83 -7.78 9.98
CA TYR A 34 22.38 -6.51 9.54
C TYR A 34 23.87 -6.63 9.19
N ASP A 35 24.31 -5.85 8.22
CA ASP A 35 25.73 -5.69 7.92
C ASP A 35 26.40 -4.78 8.96
N ASP A 36 27.64 -5.09 9.33
CA ASP A 36 28.36 -4.31 10.35
C ASP A 36 28.60 -2.87 9.90
N THR A 37 28.77 -2.63 8.59
CA THR A 37 28.90 -1.27 8.05
C THR A 37 27.58 -0.50 8.10
N TRP A 38 26.43 -1.17 8.06
CA TRP A 38 25.13 -0.55 8.32
C TRP A 38 25.02 -0.20 9.80
N LEU A 39 25.34 -1.12 10.70
CA LEU A 39 25.30 -0.90 12.16
C LEU A 39 26.29 0.17 12.64
N GLY A 40 27.44 0.32 11.98
CA GLY A 40 28.42 1.36 12.25
C GLY A 40 28.12 2.71 11.61
N TRP A 41 27.07 2.81 10.78
CA TRP A 41 26.73 4.04 10.09
C TRP A 41 26.07 5.05 11.02
N GLU A 42 26.46 6.32 10.92
CA GLU A 42 25.87 7.43 11.70
C GLU A 42 24.37 7.57 11.43
N PHE A 43 23.94 7.41 10.17
CA PHE A 43 22.54 7.53 9.75
C PHE A 43 21.83 6.18 9.66
N ARG A 44 22.28 5.17 10.40
CA ARG A 44 21.66 3.84 10.42
C ARG A 44 20.22 3.90 10.92
N PHE A 45 19.41 3.00 10.40
CA PHE A 45 18.03 2.81 10.82
C PHE A 45 17.60 1.36 10.64
N PRO A 46 16.62 0.87 11.41
CA PRO A 46 16.05 -0.45 11.16
C PRO A 46 15.33 -0.47 9.80
N ILE A 47 15.58 -1.48 8.95
CA ILE A 47 14.91 -1.59 7.64
C ILE A 47 13.43 -1.98 7.74
N SER A 48 12.99 -2.36 8.94
CA SER A 48 11.60 -2.59 9.35
C SER A 48 11.52 -2.44 10.87
N ARG A 49 10.41 -1.92 11.40
CA ARG A 49 10.14 -1.86 12.85
C ARG A 49 10.16 -3.25 13.50
N ALA A 50 9.83 -4.30 12.75
CA ALA A 50 9.91 -5.68 13.23
C ALA A 50 11.34 -6.26 13.21
N LEU A 51 12.32 -5.56 12.62
CA LEU A 51 13.72 -5.97 12.55
C LEU A 51 14.61 -4.95 13.28
N PRO A 52 14.64 -4.92 14.63
CA PRO A 52 15.47 -3.99 15.38
C PRO A 52 16.96 -4.11 15.06
N LEU A 53 17.70 -3.01 15.20
CA LEU A 53 19.14 -2.95 14.95
C LEU A 53 19.91 -3.80 15.96
N MET A 54 20.39 -4.96 15.53
CA MET A 54 21.21 -5.88 16.32
C MET A 54 22.21 -6.62 15.43
N SER A 55 23.36 -6.99 16.01
CA SER A 55 24.44 -7.69 15.30
C SER A 55 24.19 -9.18 15.12
N SER A 56 23.40 -9.80 16.00
CA SER A 56 23.04 -11.20 15.90
C SER A 56 21.99 -11.46 14.81
N THR A 57 22.06 -12.65 14.22
CA THR A 57 21.07 -13.10 13.24
C THR A 57 19.70 -13.24 13.91
N GLN A 58 18.71 -12.58 13.32
CA GLN A 58 17.31 -12.66 13.66
C GLN A 58 16.66 -13.81 12.88
N THR A 59 15.81 -14.59 13.56
CA THR A 59 15.10 -15.74 12.98
C THR A 59 13.69 -15.80 13.53
N GLY A 60 12.76 -16.33 12.73
CA GLY A 60 11.37 -16.54 13.12
C GLY A 60 10.39 -16.01 12.08
N ASP A 61 9.12 -16.30 12.30
CA ASP A 61 8.05 -15.99 11.34
C ASP A 61 7.94 -14.49 11.03
N TYR A 62 8.21 -13.62 12.01
CA TYR A 62 8.20 -12.16 11.81
C TYR A 62 9.23 -11.69 10.77
N VAL A 63 10.36 -12.40 10.63
CA VAL A 63 11.38 -12.08 9.62
C VAL A 63 10.85 -12.42 8.23
N ASP A 64 10.24 -13.59 8.07
CA ASP A 64 9.63 -13.97 6.78
C ASP A 64 8.48 -13.01 6.44
N ALA A 65 7.63 -12.68 7.41
CA ALA A 65 6.51 -11.76 7.25
C ALA A 65 6.93 -10.39 6.68
N VAL A 66 8.03 -9.81 7.16
CA VAL A 66 8.53 -8.51 6.66
C VAL A 66 8.81 -8.56 5.16
N PHE A 67 9.45 -9.63 4.69
CA PHE A 67 9.82 -9.77 3.28
C PHE A 67 8.69 -10.31 2.42
N GLU A 68 7.84 -11.17 2.98
CA GLU A 68 6.67 -11.75 2.32
C GLU A 68 5.64 -10.68 1.93
N ASN A 69 5.49 -9.64 2.74
CA ASN A 69 4.59 -8.53 2.45
C ASN A 69 5.03 -7.65 1.27
N LEU A 70 6.26 -7.79 0.77
CA LEU A 70 6.72 -7.11 -0.45
C LEU A 70 6.23 -7.78 -1.74
N LEU A 71 5.72 -9.01 -1.63
CA LEU A 71 5.23 -9.81 -2.74
C LEU A 71 3.70 -9.65 -2.89
N PRO A 72 3.14 -10.00 -4.06
CA PRO A 72 1.69 -9.97 -4.25
C PRO A 72 0.96 -10.91 -3.29
N ASP A 73 -0.22 -10.52 -2.80
CA ASP A 73 -0.95 -11.27 -1.75
C ASP A 73 -1.53 -12.61 -2.26
N VAL A 74 -1.76 -12.72 -3.57
CA VAL A 74 -2.48 -13.83 -4.19
C VAL A 74 -1.54 -14.99 -4.49
N PRO A 75 -1.75 -16.21 -3.93
CA PRO A 75 -0.87 -17.36 -4.16
C PRO A 75 -0.75 -17.75 -5.64
N GLU A 76 -1.84 -17.68 -6.39
CA GLU A 76 -1.88 -17.99 -7.83
C GLU A 76 -0.95 -17.04 -8.60
N LEU A 77 -0.93 -15.77 -8.20
CA LEU A 77 -0.06 -14.75 -8.78
C LEU A 77 1.41 -15.05 -8.51
N ARG A 78 1.74 -15.51 -7.29
CA ARG A 78 3.10 -15.95 -6.92
C ARG A 78 3.58 -17.14 -7.73
N ARG A 79 2.72 -18.15 -7.93
CA ARG A 79 3.03 -19.32 -8.78
C ARG A 79 3.30 -18.89 -10.22
N ALA A 80 2.43 -18.04 -10.76
CA ALA A 80 2.57 -17.54 -12.12
C ALA A 80 3.83 -16.67 -12.31
N ILE A 81 4.26 -15.93 -11.29
CA ILE A 81 5.56 -15.23 -11.29
C ILE A 81 6.70 -16.25 -11.27
N ALA A 82 6.63 -17.28 -10.42
CA ALA A 82 7.67 -18.30 -10.34
C ALA A 82 7.86 -19.07 -11.65
N GLU A 83 6.78 -19.39 -12.35
CA GLU A 83 6.81 -20.09 -13.65
C GLU A 83 7.39 -19.27 -14.79
N ARG A 84 7.29 -17.93 -14.71
CA ARG A 84 7.72 -17.00 -15.77
C ARG A 84 9.06 -16.32 -15.51
N THR A 85 9.64 -16.55 -14.34
CA THR A 85 10.92 -15.97 -13.96
C THR A 85 11.92 -17.08 -13.66
N GLU A 86 13.17 -16.72 -13.41
CA GLU A 86 14.21 -17.67 -12.99
C GLU A 86 14.06 -18.12 -11.51
N ALA A 87 12.93 -17.83 -10.88
CA ALA A 87 12.67 -18.20 -9.49
C ALA A 87 12.58 -19.73 -9.35
N ARG A 88 13.19 -20.26 -8.28
CA ARG A 88 13.25 -21.71 -8.02
C ARG A 88 11.95 -22.29 -7.46
N SER A 89 11.10 -21.44 -6.89
CA SER A 89 9.78 -21.76 -6.36
C SER A 89 9.00 -20.49 -6.07
N ASP A 90 7.74 -20.63 -5.67
CA ASP A 90 6.85 -19.57 -5.20
C ASP A 90 7.11 -19.11 -3.75
N ARG A 91 8.23 -19.51 -3.14
CA ARG A 91 8.63 -19.08 -1.80
C ARG A 91 9.17 -17.66 -1.79
N THR A 92 8.97 -16.95 -0.67
CA THR A 92 9.39 -15.55 -0.47
C THR A 92 10.80 -15.25 -0.95
N HIS A 93 11.78 -15.99 -0.43
CA HIS A 93 13.19 -15.80 -0.79
C HIS A 93 13.45 -16.02 -2.28
N ASP A 94 12.89 -17.06 -2.88
CA ASP A 94 13.17 -17.40 -4.29
C ASP A 94 12.48 -16.41 -5.24
N LEU A 95 11.31 -15.88 -4.88
CA LEU A 95 10.64 -14.82 -5.62
C LEU A 95 11.38 -13.48 -5.53
N LEU A 96 11.79 -13.06 -4.33
CA LEU A 96 12.56 -11.82 -4.16
C LEU A 96 13.93 -11.88 -4.84
N ALA A 97 14.53 -13.07 -4.94
CA ALA A 97 15.74 -13.25 -5.73
C ALA A 97 15.53 -12.90 -7.22
N ALA A 98 14.35 -13.22 -7.77
CA ALA A 98 14.02 -12.97 -9.17
C ALA A 98 13.53 -11.54 -9.42
N ILE A 99 12.59 -11.05 -8.59
CA ILE A 99 11.85 -9.80 -8.83
C ILE A 99 12.05 -8.71 -7.75
N GLY A 100 12.98 -8.89 -6.82
CA GLY A 100 13.17 -7.98 -5.69
C GLY A 100 14.03 -6.75 -5.95
N GLN A 101 14.30 -6.36 -7.21
CA GLN A 101 15.20 -5.22 -7.48
C GLN A 101 14.48 -3.86 -7.44
N ASP A 102 13.16 -3.84 -7.64
CA ASP A 102 12.30 -2.68 -7.42
C ASP A 102 11.04 -3.04 -6.61
N CYS A 103 11.17 -3.06 -5.29
CA CYS A 103 10.07 -3.31 -4.35
C CYS A 103 9.34 -2.01 -3.93
N VAL A 104 8.21 -2.17 -3.24
CA VAL A 104 7.66 -1.12 -2.37
C VAL A 104 8.72 -0.72 -1.33
N GLY A 105 8.89 0.60 -1.11
CA GLY A 105 9.93 1.17 -0.27
C GLY A 105 11.30 1.18 -0.94
N ALA A 106 12.35 1.05 -0.12
CA ALA A 106 13.73 1.21 -0.56
C ALA A 106 14.53 -0.08 -0.61
N MET A 107 13.97 -1.20 -0.16
CA MET A 107 14.65 -2.49 -0.17
C MET A 107 14.86 -3.00 -1.59
N GLN A 108 16.07 -3.48 -1.85
CA GLN A 108 16.47 -4.12 -3.10
C GLN A 108 17.20 -5.41 -2.76
N PHE A 109 16.84 -6.50 -3.43
CA PHE A 109 17.38 -7.82 -3.17
C PHE A 109 18.26 -8.25 -4.34
N LEU A 110 19.54 -8.53 -4.04
CA LEU A 110 20.51 -9.05 -4.99
C LEU A 110 21.06 -10.38 -4.50
N HIS A 111 21.49 -11.24 -5.42
CA HIS A 111 22.23 -12.44 -5.04
C HIS A 111 23.50 -12.08 -4.28
N HIS A 112 23.81 -12.87 -3.25
CA HIS A 112 24.99 -12.62 -2.43
C HIS A 112 26.28 -12.53 -3.26
N GLY A 113 27.05 -11.46 -3.03
CA GLY A 113 28.32 -11.21 -3.71
C GLY A 113 28.19 -10.53 -5.08
N VAL A 114 26.98 -10.25 -5.55
CA VAL A 114 26.76 -9.39 -6.71
C VAL A 114 26.97 -7.93 -6.31
N THR A 115 27.86 -7.23 -7.01
CA THR A 115 28.05 -5.79 -6.83
C THR A 115 26.87 -5.03 -7.44
N PRO A 116 26.17 -4.15 -6.70
CA PRO A 116 25.10 -3.35 -7.27
C PRO A 116 25.66 -2.38 -8.31
N ALA A 117 24.91 -2.15 -9.39
CA ALA A 117 25.14 -1.01 -10.28
C ALA A 117 24.91 0.31 -9.53
N ASP A 118 25.22 1.45 -10.16
CA ASP A 118 24.86 2.75 -9.60
C ASP A 118 23.33 2.85 -9.44
N PRO A 119 22.80 2.95 -8.20
CA PRO A 119 21.35 2.97 -7.94
C PRO A 119 20.68 4.27 -8.38
N PHE A 120 21.46 5.32 -8.69
CA PHE A 120 20.95 6.64 -9.08
C PHE A 120 21.00 6.87 -10.59
N ARG A 121 21.67 6.00 -11.34
CA ARG A 121 21.69 6.05 -12.79
C ARG A 121 20.31 5.72 -13.32
N ILE A 122 19.79 6.57 -14.20
CA ILE A 122 18.52 6.34 -14.89
C ILE A 122 18.82 5.65 -16.21
N GLU A 123 18.30 4.44 -16.35
CA GLU A 123 18.32 3.65 -17.58
C GLU A 123 16.94 3.06 -17.82
N GLY A 124 16.48 3.11 -19.07
CA GLY A 124 15.21 2.52 -19.44
C GLY A 124 14.96 2.63 -20.93
N THR A 125 14.06 1.79 -21.42
CA THR A 125 13.62 1.81 -22.81
C THR A 125 12.34 2.64 -22.92
N PRO A 126 12.28 3.66 -23.80
CA PRO A 126 11.05 4.39 -24.06
C PRO A 126 9.93 3.45 -24.47
N GLN A 127 8.73 3.73 -23.95
CA GLN A 127 7.52 2.98 -24.21
C GLN A 127 6.53 3.85 -24.98
N SER A 128 6.08 3.37 -26.13
CA SER A 128 4.97 3.98 -26.85
C SER A 128 3.65 3.66 -26.15
N GLU A 129 2.61 4.43 -26.46
CA GLU A 129 1.25 4.18 -25.98
C GLU A 129 0.79 2.75 -26.32
N ALA A 130 1.04 2.29 -27.56
CA ALA A 130 0.71 0.94 -28.02
C ALA A 130 1.45 -0.17 -27.24
N GLN A 131 2.72 0.04 -26.88
CA GLN A 131 3.48 -0.93 -26.07
C GLN A 131 2.95 -1.04 -24.64
N ILE A 132 2.53 0.10 -24.08
CA ILE A 132 1.88 0.14 -22.76
C ILE A 132 0.51 -0.55 -22.84
N ALA A 133 -0.29 -0.24 -23.87
CA ALA A 133 -1.60 -0.87 -24.10
C ALA A 133 -1.49 -2.40 -24.24
N GLU A 134 -0.51 -2.90 -25.00
CA GLU A 134 -0.22 -4.33 -25.12
C GLU A 134 0.13 -4.97 -23.77
N THR A 135 1.02 -4.31 -23.00
CA THR A 135 1.40 -4.79 -21.66
C THR A 135 0.16 -4.87 -20.77
N LEU A 136 -0.68 -3.82 -20.75
CA LEU A 136 -1.92 -3.77 -19.98
C LEU A 136 -2.90 -4.87 -20.40
N ARG A 137 -3.12 -5.09 -21.71
CA ARG A 137 -3.96 -6.19 -22.21
C ARG A 137 -3.50 -7.55 -21.72
N SER A 138 -2.19 -7.74 -21.64
CA SER A 138 -1.58 -9.01 -21.23
C SER A 138 -1.68 -9.27 -19.71
N LEU A 139 -1.97 -8.28 -18.85
CA LEU A 139 -1.86 -8.45 -17.39
C LEU A 139 -2.74 -9.55 -16.79
N SER A 140 -3.87 -9.87 -17.43
CA SER A 140 -4.76 -10.94 -16.98
C SER A 140 -4.20 -12.34 -17.19
N THR A 141 -3.32 -12.51 -18.17
CA THR A 141 -2.60 -13.75 -18.42
C THR A 141 -1.17 -13.69 -17.91
N THR A 142 -0.57 -12.51 -17.86
CA THR A 142 0.85 -12.23 -17.63
C THR A 142 1.02 -11.24 -16.46
N PRO A 143 1.05 -11.74 -15.22
CA PRO A 143 1.27 -10.98 -14.01
C PRO A 143 2.34 -9.90 -14.12
N LEU A 144 2.01 -8.69 -13.64
CA LEU A 144 2.92 -7.55 -13.56
C LEU A 144 3.49 -7.06 -14.92
N GLY A 145 3.20 -7.73 -16.03
CA GLY A 145 3.79 -7.48 -17.34
C GLY A 145 5.12 -8.21 -17.55
N ILE A 146 5.32 -9.34 -16.88
CA ILE A 146 6.53 -10.18 -17.01
C ILE A 146 6.62 -10.76 -18.43
N ASN A 147 7.56 -10.25 -19.23
CA ASN A 147 7.96 -10.90 -20.48
C ASN A 147 9.17 -11.80 -20.20
N PRO A 148 9.15 -13.12 -20.49
CA PRO A 148 10.30 -14.01 -20.29
C PRO A 148 11.56 -13.60 -21.05
N ASP A 149 11.40 -12.90 -22.17
CA ASP A 149 12.51 -12.46 -23.03
C ASP A 149 13.10 -11.10 -22.58
N GLU A 150 12.52 -10.45 -21.56
CA GLU A 150 12.97 -9.18 -21.01
C GLU A 150 13.14 -9.25 -19.48
N PRO A 151 14.20 -8.66 -18.90
CA PRO A 151 14.39 -8.71 -17.45
C PRO A 151 13.27 -7.94 -16.70
N PHE A 152 12.31 -8.68 -16.13
CA PHE A 152 11.24 -8.13 -15.30
C PHE A 152 11.55 -8.24 -13.81
N ARG A 153 11.55 -7.11 -13.07
CA ARG A 153 12.10 -7.06 -11.70
C ARG A 153 11.35 -6.18 -10.70
N ILE A 154 10.06 -5.97 -10.93
CA ILE A 154 9.20 -5.15 -10.09
C ILE A 154 8.42 -6.07 -9.13
N SER A 155 8.39 -5.74 -7.85
CA SER A 155 7.54 -6.41 -6.85
C SER A 155 6.58 -5.41 -6.23
N LEU A 156 5.29 -5.58 -6.50
CA LEU A 156 4.21 -4.76 -5.94
C LEU A 156 3.23 -5.66 -5.18
N ALA A 157 2.88 -5.24 -3.96
CA ALA A 157 1.92 -5.95 -3.13
C ALA A 157 0.45 -5.70 -3.55
N GLY A 158 -0.47 -6.48 -2.98
CA GLY A 158 -1.91 -6.41 -3.25
C GLY A 158 -2.39 -7.39 -4.33
N ALA A 159 -3.70 -7.40 -4.57
CA ALA A 159 -4.37 -8.40 -5.40
C ALA A 159 -4.81 -7.92 -6.80
N GLN A 160 -4.93 -6.59 -7.00
CA GLN A 160 -5.32 -6.01 -8.28
C GLN A 160 -4.19 -6.12 -9.32
N GLU A 161 -4.56 -6.44 -10.57
CA GLU A 161 -3.65 -6.42 -11.71
C GLU A 161 -3.04 -5.02 -11.89
N LYS A 162 -1.71 -4.97 -11.84
CA LYS A 162 -0.95 -3.72 -11.90
C LYS A 162 0.42 -3.95 -12.54
N THR A 163 0.98 -2.89 -13.11
CA THR A 163 2.39 -2.81 -13.51
C THR A 163 2.97 -1.47 -13.06
N ALA A 164 4.21 -1.15 -13.38
CA ALA A 164 4.80 0.13 -13.05
C ALA A 164 5.82 0.60 -14.07
N TYR A 165 5.88 1.92 -14.25
CA TYR A 165 6.75 2.58 -15.21
C TYR A 165 7.48 3.77 -14.57
N LEU A 166 8.55 4.21 -15.24
CA LEU A 166 9.25 5.45 -14.93
C LEU A 166 8.71 6.58 -15.82
N ARG A 167 8.31 7.71 -15.21
CA ARG A 167 8.08 8.96 -15.93
C ARG A 167 9.37 9.79 -15.87
N HIS A 168 9.99 10.04 -17.01
CA HIS A 168 11.22 10.82 -17.11
C HIS A 168 11.17 11.72 -18.34
N ASP A 169 11.43 13.02 -18.14
CA ASP A 169 11.41 14.05 -19.20
C ASP A 169 10.14 14.02 -20.07
N GLY A 170 8.99 13.80 -19.44
CA GLY A 170 7.68 13.76 -20.11
C GLY A 170 7.35 12.44 -20.83
N ALA A 171 8.26 11.46 -20.85
CA ALA A 171 8.06 10.16 -21.48
C ALA A 171 7.89 9.04 -20.44
N TRP A 172 7.20 7.96 -20.85
CA TRP A 172 7.14 6.71 -20.12
C TRP A 172 8.29 5.79 -20.54
N LEU A 173 9.05 5.31 -19.56
CA LEU A 173 10.15 4.37 -19.74
C LEU A 173 9.85 3.06 -18.99
N ARG A 174 10.20 1.93 -19.59
CA ARG A 174 10.38 0.66 -18.87
C ARG A 174 11.80 0.69 -18.27
N PRO A 175 11.95 0.74 -16.94
CA PRO A 175 13.27 0.87 -16.33
C PRO A 175 14.12 -0.40 -16.51
N THR A 176 15.43 -0.22 -16.59
CA THR A 176 16.42 -1.32 -16.60
C THR A 176 17.37 -1.21 -15.42
N GLY A 177 17.95 -2.35 -15.02
CA GLY A 177 18.88 -2.42 -13.90
C GLY A 177 18.24 -2.01 -12.57
N LEU A 178 18.89 -1.11 -11.84
CA LEU A 178 18.41 -0.60 -10.55
C LEU A 178 17.57 0.68 -10.67
N THR A 179 17.23 1.11 -11.89
CA THR A 179 16.39 2.28 -12.11
C THR A 179 15.00 2.05 -11.51
N PRO A 180 14.53 2.90 -10.58
CA PRO A 180 13.21 2.70 -10.00
C PRO A 180 12.08 3.11 -10.95
N THR A 181 10.95 2.42 -10.83
CA THR A 181 9.67 2.95 -11.30
C THR A 181 9.22 4.15 -10.46
N THR A 182 8.35 5.00 -11.01
CA THR A 182 7.79 6.19 -10.33
C THR A 182 6.27 6.19 -10.27
N HIS A 183 5.62 5.38 -11.11
CA HIS A 183 4.16 5.31 -11.17
C HIS A 183 3.69 3.86 -11.24
N ILE A 184 2.61 3.56 -10.54
CA ILE A 184 1.90 2.28 -10.58
C ILE A 184 0.70 2.44 -11.50
N PHE A 185 0.56 1.52 -12.45
CA PHE A 185 -0.51 1.49 -13.43
C PHE A 185 -1.47 0.38 -13.00
N LYS A 186 -2.69 0.75 -12.61
CA LYS A 186 -3.72 -0.19 -12.18
C LYS A 186 -4.81 -0.32 -13.24
N ARG A 187 -5.16 -1.56 -13.57
CA ARG A 187 -6.26 -1.85 -14.50
C ARG A 187 -7.60 -1.91 -13.77
N PRO A 188 -8.71 -1.74 -14.50
CA PRO A 188 -10.03 -2.08 -13.98
C PRO A 188 -10.04 -3.51 -13.43
N MET A 189 -10.49 -3.62 -12.20
CA MET A 189 -10.87 -4.87 -11.58
C MET A 189 -12.15 -5.41 -12.23
N GLY A 190 -12.42 -6.71 -12.06
CA GLY A 190 -13.69 -7.31 -12.44
C GLY A 190 -14.69 -7.35 -11.29
N VAL A 191 -15.56 -8.35 -11.33
CA VAL A 191 -16.35 -8.74 -10.16
C VAL A 191 -15.45 -9.53 -9.21
N VAL A 192 -15.31 -9.06 -7.97
CA VAL A 192 -14.51 -9.73 -6.94
C VAL A 192 -15.39 -10.49 -5.95
N GLY A 193 -14.75 -11.15 -4.98
CA GLY A 193 -15.40 -12.00 -3.98
C GLY A 193 -16.64 -11.35 -3.35
N GLY A 194 -17.70 -12.15 -3.16
CA GLY A 194 -18.98 -11.65 -2.65
C GLY A 194 -19.85 -10.93 -3.67
N GLY A 195 -19.48 -10.93 -4.95
CA GLY A 195 -20.27 -10.32 -6.04
C GLY A 195 -20.12 -8.81 -6.14
N LEU A 196 -19.05 -8.26 -5.55
CA LEU A 196 -18.74 -6.84 -5.60
C LEU A 196 -18.24 -6.48 -7.00
N ASP A 197 -19.00 -5.68 -7.73
CA ASP A 197 -18.65 -5.23 -9.07
C ASP A 197 -17.70 -4.03 -9.04
N LEU A 198 -16.41 -4.28 -9.29
CA LEU A 198 -15.38 -3.25 -9.35
C LEU A 198 -14.93 -2.97 -10.80
N THR A 199 -15.80 -3.20 -11.79
CA THR A 199 -15.53 -2.91 -13.23
C THR A 199 -15.15 -1.45 -13.49
N ARG A 200 -15.58 -0.52 -12.64
CA ARG A 200 -15.21 0.91 -12.66
C ARG A 200 -14.24 1.30 -11.54
N SER A 201 -13.37 0.38 -11.12
CA SER A 201 -12.41 0.61 -10.03
C SER A 201 -11.42 1.74 -10.33
N VAL A 202 -11.05 1.96 -11.60
CA VAL A 202 -10.18 3.08 -11.99
C VAL A 202 -10.84 4.41 -11.64
N GLU A 203 -12.07 4.62 -12.08
CA GLU A 203 -12.82 5.84 -11.83
C GLU A 203 -13.18 5.98 -10.35
N ASN A 204 -13.52 4.87 -9.70
CA ASN A 204 -13.85 4.82 -8.28
C ASN A 204 -12.67 5.24 -7.41
N GLU A 205 -11.50 4.62 -7.60
CA GLU A 205 -10.30 4.95 -6.84
C GLU A 205 -9.83 6.38 -7.13
N PHE A 206 -9.85 6.81 -8.40
CA PHE A 206 -9.52 8.19 -8.76
C PHE A 206 -10.37 9.21 -7.98
N PHE A 207 -11.69 9.03 -7.98
CA PHE A 207 -12.60 9.94 -7.28
C PHE A 207 -12.44 9.86 -5.76
N CYS A 208 -12.23 8.67 -5.20
CA CYS A 208 -12.02 8.51 -3.76
C CYS A 208 -10.72 9.17 -3.29
N LEU A 209 -9.62 9.04 -4.05
CA LEU A 209 -8.36 9.72 -3.77
C LEU A 209 -8.51 11.24 -3.88
N LEU A 210 -9.22 11.74 -4.90
CA LEU A 210 -9.53 13.16 -5.03
C LEU A 210 -10.34 13.68 -3.83
N LEU A 211 -11.39 12.96 -3.46
CA LEU A 211 -12.25 13.33 -2.34
C LEU A 211 -11.49 13.30 -1.01
N ALA A 212 -10.59 12.33 -0.80
CA ALA A 212 -9.73 12.25 0.38
C ALA A 212 -8.85 13.51 0.50
N ARG A 213 -8.21 13.94 -0.61
CA ARG A 213 -7.39 15.16 -0.65
C ARG A 213 -8.21 16.42 -0.38
N GLU A 214 -9.38 16.55 -1.02
CA GLU A 214 -10.30 17.68 -0.80
C GLU A 214 -10.83 17.74 0.64
N MET A 215 -10.90 16.60 1.34
CA MET A 215 -11.23 16.50 2.76
C MET A 215 -10.03 16.66 3.69
N GLY A 216 -8.85 16.99 3.15
CA GLY A 216 -7.62 17.27 3.90
C GLY A 216 -6.95 16.01 4.47
N LEU A 217 -7.07 14.86 3.80
CA LEU A 217 -6.17 13.72 4.00
C LEU A 217 -5.00 13.85 3.03
N GLU A 218 -3.79 13.54 3.49
CA GLU A 218 -2.64 13.36 2.60
C GLU A 218 -2.84 12.03 1.86
N ALA A 219 -3.24 12.07 0.60
CA ALA A 219 -3.54 10.87 -0.20
C ALA A 219 -2.84 10.93 -1.56
N ASN A 220 -2.53 9.76 -2.12
CA ASN A 220 -1.77 9.65 -3.36
C ASN A 220 -2.37 10.47 -4.49
N HIS A 221 -1.48 11.05 -5.30
CA HIS A 221 -1.84 11.63 -6.58
C HIS A 221 -2.05 10.52 -7.61
N ALA A 222 -3.11 10.66 -8.40
CA ALA A 222 -3.45 9.72 -9.46
C ALA A 222 -4.12 10.45 -10.62
N GLU A 223 -3.91 9.93 -11.82
CA GLU A 223 -4.52 10.39 -13.07
C GLU A 223 -5.19 9.22 -13.78
N ILE A 224 -6.28 9.46 -14.49
CA ILE A 224 -6.85 8.48 -15.42
C ILE A 224 -6.20 8.70 -16.78
N HIS A 225 -5.60 7.65 -17.32
CA HIS A 225 -5.05 7.62 -18.68
C HIS A 225 -5.76 6.57 -19.52
N HIS A 226 -5.82 6.82 -20.82
CA HIS A 226 -6.21 5.83 -21.81
C HIS A 226 -4.96 5.52 -22.65
N PHE A 227 -4.57 4.25 -22.68
CA PHE A 227 -3.55 3.76 -23.60
C PHE A 227 -4.29 2.91 -24.63
N GLU A 228 -4.52 3.46 -25.82
CA GLU A 228 -5.50 2.91 -26.77
C GLU A 228 -6.87 2.72 -26.08
N GLU A 229 -7.44 1.51 -26.08
CA GLU A 229 -8.70 1.18 -25.40
C GLU A 229 -8.56 0.85 -23.91
N GLN A 230 -7.33 0.79 -23.37
CA GLN A 230 -7.08 0.41 -21.99
C GLN A 230 -7.17 1.63 -21.05
N ILE A 231 -8.33 1.81 -20.41
CA ILE A 231 -8.45 2.74 -19.28
C ILE A 231 -7.57 2.27 -18.11
N THR A 232 -6.80 3.18 -17.54
CA THR A 232 -5.77 2.87 -16.53
C THR A 232 -5.70 3.97 -15.48
N LEU A 233 -5.63 3.57 -14.21
CA LEU A 233 -5.28 4.50 -13.13
C LEU A 233 -3.75 4.57 -13.01
N VAL A 234 -3.19 5.76 -13.22
CA VAL A 234 -1.76 6.04 -13.11
C VAL A 234 -1.52 6.72 -11.76
N VAL A 235 -0.99 5.98 -10.80
CA VAL A 235 -0.79 6.42 -9.40
C VAL A 235 0.68 6.80 -9.19
N GLU A 236 0.95 8.02 -8.73
CA GLU A 236 2.30 8.45 -8.37
C GLU A 236 2.79 7.74 -7.11
N ARG A 237 4.03 7.25 -7.16
CA ARG A 237 4.68 6.58 -6.04
C ARG A 237 5.31 7.60 -5.09
N PHE A 238 4.75 7.75 -3.90
CA PHE A 238 5.32 8.61 -2.85
C PHE A 238 6.62 8.06 -2.23
N ASP A 239 6.94 6.78 -2.46
CA ASP A 239 8.18 6.15 -2.03
C ASP A 239 9.34 6.33 -3.02
N ARG A 240 9.22 7.31 -3.92
CA ARG A 240 10.20 7.68 -4.93
C ARG A 240 10.33 9.19 -4.95
N ARG A 241 11.56 9.71 -4.95
CA ARG A 241 11.80 11.16 -5.00
C ARG A 241 12.96 11.51 -5.94
N PRO A 242 12.89 12.65 -6.65
CA PRO A 242 14.04 13.16 -7.39
C PRO A 242 15.18 13.53 -6.44
N ARG A 243 16.41 13.21 -6.85
CA ARG A 243 17.62 13.57 -6.12
C ARG A 243 18.19 14.87 -6.69
N ARG A 244 18.62 15.79 -5.81
CA ARG A 244 19.17 17.11 -6.23
C ARG A 244 20.35 17.00 -7.20
N ALA A 245 21.21 16.00 -7.01
CA ALA A 245 22.37 15.76 -7.86
C ALA A 245 22.07 14.78 -9.02
N GLY A 246 20.82 14.74 -9.48
CA GLY A 246 20.35 13.83 -10.52
C GLY A 246 20.02 12.43 -10.01
N GLY A 247 19.15 11.74 -10.74
CA GLY A 247 18.65 10.42 -10.40
C GLY A 247 17.42 10.42 -9.50
N LEU A 248 17.03 9.23 -9.05
CA LEU A 248 15.90 8.99 -8.15
C LEU A 248 16.39 8.31 -6.87
N VAL A 249 15.83 8.72 -5.74
CA VAL A 249 16.02 8.04 -4.45
C VAL A 249 14.74 7.27 -4.11
N ARG A 250 14.91 6.04 -3.63
CA ARG A 250 13.81 5.27 -3.02
C ARG A 250 13.67 5.69 -1.56
N VAL A 251 12.47 6.04 -1.14
CA VAL A 251 12.18 6.41 0.25
C VAL A 251 11.85 5.12 1.02
N PRO A 252 12.55 4.81 2.12
CA PRO A 252 12.20 3.68 2.97
C PRO A 252 10.75 3.79 3.46
N GLN A 253 9.96 2.77 3.19
CA GLN A 253 8.60 2.63 3.73
C GLN A 253 8.33 1.17 4.07
N GLU A 254 7.34 0.93 4.92
CA GLU A 254 6.73 -0.37 5.14
C GLU A 254 5.26 -0.25 5.53
N ASP A 255 4.46 -1.27 5.24
CA ASP A 255 3.06 -1.33 5.67
C ASP A 255 2.92 -1.73 7.16
N PHE A 256 1.73 -1.56 7.76
CA PHE A 256 1.54 -1.90 9.18
C PHE A 256 1.69 -3.39 9.48
N LEU A 257 1.48 -4.30 8.51
CA LEU A 257 1.72 -5.72 8.73
C LEU A 257 3.22 -6.00 8.84
N GLN A 258 4.03 -5.40 7.97
CA GLN A 258 5.49 -5.44 8.07
C GLN A 258 5.96 -4.88 9.41
N ALA A 259 5.50 -3.69 9.79
CA ALA A 259 5.88 -3.04 11.04
C ALA A 259 5.53 -3.88 12.28
N MET A 260 4.48 -4.71 12.20
CA MET A 260 4.03 -5.61 13.27
C MET A 260 4.52 -7.06 13.10
N GLY A 261 5.31 -7.38 12.08
CA GLY A 261 5.81 -8.73 11.80
C GLY A 261 4.72 -9.76 11.49
N ARG A 262 3.66 -9.38 10.76
CA ARG A 262 2.52 -10.23 10.41
C ARG A 262 2.44 -10.53 8.92
N PHE A 263 2.00 -11.72 8.56
CA PHE A 263 1.88 -12.12 7.15
C PHE A 263 0.72 -11.41 6.44
N SER A 264 0.85 -11.24 5.12
CA SER A 264 -0.16 -10.60 4.27
C SER A 264 -1.56 -11.24 4.37
N GLY A 265 -1.63 -12.56 4.59
CA GLY A 265 -2.88 -13.31 4.80
C GLY A 265 -3.67 -12.89 6.06
N GLN A 266 -3.03 -12.17 6.98
CA GLN A 266 -3.64 -11.62 8.20
C GLN A 266 -3.99 -10.13 8.03
N LYS A 267 -4.28 -9.65 6.83
CA LYS A 267 -4.60 -8.21 6.66
C LYS A 267 -5.92 -7.77 7.30
N TYR A 268 -6.94 -8.63 7.30
CA TYR A 268 -8.26 -8.33 7.86
C TYR A 268 -8.37 -8.73 9.33
N GLN A 269 -8.96 -7.85 10.16
CA GLN A 269 -9.14 -8.13 11.59
C GLN A 269 -9.95 -9.42 11.85
N GLN A 270 -10.99 -9.66 11.04
CA GLN A 270 -11.82 -10.88 11.15
C GLN A 270 -11.04 -12.18 10.89
N HIS A 271 -9.85 -12.10 10.29
CA HIS A 271 -8.97 -13.22 9.98
C HIS A 271 -7.69 -13.20 10.82
N GLY A 272 -7.73 -12.59 12.01
CA GLY A 272 -6.60 -12.51 12.93
C GLY A 272 -5.64 -11.35 12.65
N GLY A 273 -6.03 -10.42 11.77
CA GLY A 273 -5.26 -9.22 11.49
C GLY A 273 -5.32 -8.14 12.56
N PRO A 274 -4.51 -7.06 12.41
CA PRO A 274 -4.49 -5.98 13.37
C PRO A 274 -5.85 -5.30 13.52
N SER A 275 -6.21 -5.04 14.77
CA SER A 275 -7.29 -4.14 15.14
C SER A 275 -6.85 -2.68 15.04
N MET A 276 -7.82 -1.77 14.97
CA MET A 276 -7.55 -0.33 14.99
C MET A 276 -6.78 0.11 16.26
N ALA A 277 -6.98 -0.59 17.39
CA ALA A 277 -6.25 -0.32 18.63
C ALA A 277 -4.76 -0.68 18.53
N GLU A 278 -4.42 -1.77 17.84
CA GLU A 278 -3.03 -2.16 17.57
C GLU A 278 -2.38 -1.17 16.59
N CYS A 279 -3.12 -0.69 15.59
CA CYS A 279 -2.67 0.38 14.71
C CYS A 279 -2.37 1.69 15.47
N PHE A 280 -3.24 2.12 16.39
CA PHE A 280 -2.96 3.27 17.25
C PHE A 280 -1.75 3.05 18.17
N ALA A 281 -1.55 1.82 18.67
CA ALA A 281 -0.39 1.49 19.50
C ALA A 281 0.93 1.56 18.71
N LEU A 282 0.91 1.22 17.41
CA LEU A 282 2.02 1.47 16.49
C LEU A 282 2.23 2.98 16.36
N LEU A 283 1.23 3.74 15.93
CA LEU A 283 1.35 5.19 15.66
C LEU A 283 1.69 6.03 16.89
N ARG A 284 1.45 5.52 18.10
CA ARG A 284 1.94 6.17 19.34
C ARG A 284 3.47 6.28 19.39
N GLN A 285 4.19 5.47 18.63
CA GLN A 285 5.65 5.43 18.55
C GLN A 285 6.21 6.25 17.37
N SER A 286 5.35 6.92 16.59
CA SER A 286 5.79 7.79 15.50
C SER A 286 6.47 9.06 16.03
N ASP A 287 7.11 9.81 15.14
CA ASP A 287 7.79 11.07 15.48
C ASP A 287 6.80 12.21 15.81
N ASP A 288 5.57 12.14 15.27
CA ASP A 288 4.45 13.00 15.66
C ASP A 288 3.20 12.16 15.98
N PRO A 289 3.12 11.57 17.19
CA PRO A 289 2.02 10.69 17.58
C PRO A 289 0.64 11.33 17.52
N ILE A 290 0.54 12.64 17.74
CA ILE A 290 -0.75 13.34 17.73
C ILE A 290 -1.23 13.49 16.29
N ALA A 291 -0.37 13.95 15.38
CA ALA A 291 -0.71 14.10 13.97
C ALA A 291 -1.04 12.75 13.32
N ASP A 292 -0.21 11.74 13.53
CA ASP A 292 -0.38 10.44 12.87
C ASP A 292 -1.61 9.68 13.37
N GLN A 293 -1.87 9.69 14.68
CA GLN A 293 -3.10 9.08 15.21
C GLN A 293 -4.36 9.85 14.76
N ALA A 294 -4.30 11.18 14.66
CA ALA A 294 -5.39 11.97 14.13
C ALA A 294 -5.64 11.67 12.64
N ALA A 295 -4.59 11.61 11.83
CA ALA A 295 -4.66 11.30 10.41
C ALA A 295 -5.24 9.89 10.17
N PHE A 296 -4.77 8.88 10.89
CA PHE A 296 -5.30 7.52 10.80
C PHE A 296 -6.78 7.44 11.21
N LEU A 297 -7.16 8.06 12.34
CA LEU A 297 -8.56 8.11 12.76
C LEU A 297 -9.45 8.83 11.73
N LYS A 298 -8.95 9.93 11.16
CA LYS A 298 -9.62 10.68 10.09
C LYS A 298 -9.82 9.82 8.84
N ALA A 299 -8.82 9.03 8.44
CA ALA A 299 -8.92 8.10 7.31
C ALA A 299 -9.93 6.98 7.59
N GLN A 300 -10.00 6.45 8.81
CA GLN A 300 -11.00 5.44 9.18
C GLN A 300 -12.43 6.01 9.15
N LEU A 301 -12.63 7.24 9.62
CA LEU A 301 -13.91 7.95 9.50
C LEU A 301 -14.26 8.24 8.04
N PHE A 302 -13.28 8.65 7.23
CA PHE A 302 -13.44 8.88 5.80
C PHE A 302 -13.88 7.60 5.07
N ASN A 303 -13.20 6.48 5.31
CA ASN A 303 -13.58 5.17 4.76
C ASN A 303 -15.03 4.83 5.12
N TRP A 304 -15.46 5.01 6.37
CA TRP A 304 -16.88 4.82 6.71
C TRP A 304 -17.80 5.80 5.98
N MET A 305 -17.41 7.07 5.87
CA MET A 305 -18.19 8.11 5.19
C MET A 305 -18.44 7.76 3.73
N ILE A 306 -17.47 7.18 3.03
CA ILE A 306 -17.59 6.82 1.61
C ILE A 306 -17.95 5.35 1.37
N ALA A 307 -18.26 4.56 2.40
CA ALA A 307 -18.39 3.10 2.30
C ALA A 307 -17.13 2.40 1.73
N GLY A 308 -15.94 2.88 2.09
CA GLY A 308 -14.67 2.22 1.89
C GLY A 308 -14.51 1.03 2.83
N ILE A 309 -14.67 -0.17 2.28
CA ILE A 309 -14.71 -1.43 3.04
C ILE A 309 -13.34 -2.10 3.19
N ASP A 310 -12.36 -1.70 2.39
CA ASP A 310 -11.05 -2.36 2.30
C ASP A 310 -9.92 -1.62 3.05
N GLY A 311 -10.27 -0.80 4.04
CA GLY A 311 -9.31 -0.09 4.91
C GLY A 311 -8.64 -1.02 5.94
N HIS A 312 -7.94 -2.06 5.48
CA HIS A 312 -7.22 -3.03 6.30
C HIS A 312 -5.78 -2.59 6.59
N ALA A 313 -5.08 -3.25 7.52
CA ALA A 313 -3.77 -2.80 8.00
C ALA A 313 -2.70 -2.66 6.89
N LYS A 314 -2.77 -3.47 5.82
CA LYS A 314 -1.85 -3.38 4.68
C LYS A 314 -2.03 -2.11 3.81
N ASN A 315 -3.16 -1.41 3.95
CA ASN A 315 -3.46 -0.18 3.22
C ASN A 315 -3.03 1.07 4.00
N PHE A 316 -2.20 0.89 5.03
CA PHE A 316 -1.55 1.95 5.78
C PHE A 316 -0.06 1.64 5.91
N SER A 317 0.77 2.62 5.58
CA SER A 317 2.23 2.52 5.64
C SER A 317 2.83 3.63 6.48
N ILE A 318 4.08 3.42 6.86
CA ILE A 318 4.95 4.39 7.51
C ILE A 318 6.21 4.61 6.68
N PHE A 319 6.69 5.85 6.61
CA PHE A 319 8.06 6.15 6.19
C PHE A 319 9.01 5.85 7.33
N LEU A 320 10.16 5.25 7.04
CA LEU A 320 11.21 5.03 8.03
C LEU A 320 12.22 6.19 7.94
N GLU A 321 12.35 6.95 9.04
CA GLU A 321 13.14 8.19 9.10
C GLU A 321 14.13 8.11 10.26
N GLY A 322 15.33 7.57 10.01
CA GLY A 322 16.30 7.34 11.09
C GLY A 322 15.78 6.32 12.11
N ASP A 323 15.89 6.61 13.39
CA ASP A 323 15.31 5.76 14.45
C ASP A 323 13.78 5.89 14.58
N GLY A 324 13.22 6.94 13.97
CA GLY A 324 11.80 7.29 13.95
C GLY A 324 11.02 6.78 12.75
N PHE A 325 9.77 7.19 12.68
CA PHE A 325 8.89 6.97 11.53
C PHE A 325 7.68 7.90 11.58
N ARG A 326 7.02 8.06 10.44
CA ARG A 326 5.75 8.79 10.32
C ARG A 326 4.82 8.14 9.31
N LEU A 327 3.53 8.40 9.40
CA LEU A 327 2.53 7.89 8.48
C LEU A 327 2.80 8.37 7.03
N THR A 328 2.58 7.50 6.05
CA THR A 328 2.64 7.86 4.62
C THR A 328 1.33 8.51 4.16
N PRO A 329 1.30 9.09 2.95
CA PRO A 329 0.03 9.33 2.27
C PRO A 329 -0.85 8.08 2.21
N PHE A 330 -2.17 8.26 2.23
CA PHE A 330 -3.16 7.19 2.04
C PHE A 330 -3.29 6.80 0.57
N TYR A 331 -3.48 5.51 0.33
CA TYR A 331 -3.55 4.92 -1.00
C TYR A 331 -4.57 3.78 -1.03
N ASP A 332 -4.92 3.29 -2.23
CA ASP A 332 -5.83 2.16 -2.41
C ASP A 332 -7.21 2.36 -1.76
N ILE A 333 -7.78 3.56 -1.95
CA ILE A 333 -9.08 3.92 -1.39
C ILE A 333 -10.15 3.76 -2.46
N MET A 334 -11.14 2.91 -2.20
CA MET A 334 -12.29 2.69 -3.08
C MET A 334 -13.59 2.65 -2.28
N SER A 335 -14.67 3.07 -2.91
CA SER A 335 -16.02 3.04 -2.34
C SER A 335 -16.82 1.83 -2.80
N ALA A 336 -17.54 1.19 -1.88
CA ALA A 336 -18.58 0.22 -2.20
C ALA A 336 -20.00 0.83 -2.20
N ALA A 337 -20.15 2.15 -2.04
CA ALA A 337 -21.45 2.82 -2.06
C ALA A 337 -22.27 2.54 -3.33
N PRO A 338 -21.67 2.50 -4.55
CA PRO A 338 -22.40 2.21 -5.79
C PRO A 338 -23.16 0.88 -5.80
N GLN A 339 -22.76 -0.06 -4.94
CA GLN A 339 -23.31 -1.40 -4.90
C GLN A 339 -24.64 -1.49 -4.16
N GLN A 340 -24.95 -0.51 -3.29
CA GLN A 340 -26.19 -0.51 -2.50
C GLN A 340 -27.45 -0.42 -3.35
N LEU A 341 -27.32 0.07 -4.59
CA LEU A 341 -28.42 0.18 -5.55
C LEU A 341 -28.68 -1.13 -6.31
N ARG A 342 -27.81 -2.15 -6.14
CA ARG A 342 -28.00 -3.45 -6.79
C ARG A 342 -28.89 -4.34 -5.93
N SER A 343 -29.91 -4.92 -6.56
CA SER A 343 -30.90 -5.80 -5.92
C SER A 343 -30.29 -7.03 -5.23
N THR A 344 -29.08 -7.42 -5.60
CA THR A 344 -28.35 -8.57 -5.06
C THR A 344 -27.56 -8.25 -3.79
N PHE A 345 -27.26 -6.98 -3.50
CA PHE A 345 -26.43 -6.57 -2.37
C PHE A 345 -27.31 -6.10 -1.20
N ARG A 346 -27.24 -6.78 -0.05
CA ARG A 346 -27.98 -6.35 1.15
C ARG A 346 -27.08 -5.45 1.98
N HIS A 347 -27.65 -4.46 2.67
CA HIS A 347 -26.88 -3.56 3.56
C HIS A 347 -25.98 -4.28 4.59
N LYS A 348 -26.32 -5.52 4.98
CA LYS A 348 -25.52 -6.34 5.90
C LYS A 348 -24.22 -6.88 5.30
N ASP A 349 -24.08 -6.82 3.98
CA ASP A 349 -22.95 -7.36 3.23
C ASP A 349 -21.80 -6.32 3.14
N LEU A 350 -22.04 -5.06 3.54
CA LEU A 350 -21.01 -4.01 3.61
C LEU A 350 -20.44 -3.87 5.03
N GLN A 351 -19.15 -4.16 5.17
CA GLN A 351 -18.45 -4.21 6.44
C GLN A 351 -17.09 -3.50 6.35
N LEU A 352 -16.67 -2.80 7.40
CA LEU A 352 -15.30 -2.31 7.51
C LEU A 352 -14.32 -3.48 7.69
N ALA A 353 -13.07 -3.29 7.26
CA ALA A 353 -12.00 -4.24 7.54
C ALA A 353 -11.59 -4.31 9.02
N MET A 354 -11.78 -3.21 9.77
CA MET A 354 -11.53 -3.11 11.20
C MET A 354 -12.81 -2.70 11.94
N SER A 355 -13.12 -3.40 13.02
CA SER A 355 -14.29 -3.13 13.85
C SER A 355 -14.14 -1.87 14.70
N VAL A 356 -15.29 -1.27 15.04
CA VAL A 356 -15.36 -0.07 15.87
C VAL A 356 -16.39 -0.17 17.00
N GLY A 357 -16.22 0.64 18.03
CA GLY A 357 -17.10 0.70 19.20
C GLY A 357 -16.87 -0.40 20.21
N ARG A 358 -17.48 -0.26 21.38
CA ARG A 358 -17.27 -1.18 22.52
C ARG A 358 -17.66 -2.63 22.22
N ARG A 359 -18.58 -2.86 21.27
CA ARG A 359 -19.10 -4.18 20.88
C ARG A 359 -18.50 -4.74 19.59
N GLY A 360 -17.55 -4.05 18.96
CA GLY A 360 -16.91 -4.52 17.72
C GLY A 360 -17.86 -4.54 16.52
N HIS A 361 -18.37 -3.38 16.12
CA HIS A 361 -19.24 -3.22 14.95
C HIS A 361 -18.42 -3.24 13.66
N TYR A 362 -18.80 -4.12 12.72
CA TYR A 362 -18.24 -4.16 11.36
C TYR A 362 -19.19 -3.57 10.31
N ARG A 363 -20.49 -3.84 10.43
CA ARG A 363 -21.48 -3.45 9.41
C ARG A 363 -21.71 -1.95 9.37
N LEU A 364 -21.61 -1.37 8.17
CA LEU A 364 -21.73 0.08 7.98
C LEU A 364 -23.07 0.66 8.45
N ASP A 365 -24.17 -0.09 8.29
CA ASP A 365 -25.51 0.33 8.71
C ASP A 365 -25.70 0.41 10.24
N ARG A 366 -24.79 -0.18 11.01
CA ARG A 366 -24.79 -0.17 12.48
C ARG A 366 -23.73 0.76 13.06
N ILE A 367 -22.91 1.38 12.22
CA ILE A 367 -21.81 2.23 12.66
C ILE A 367 -22.24 3.70 12.64
N VAL A 368 -21.92 4.39 13.73
CA VAL A 368 -22.09 5.83 13.92
C VAL A 368 -20.78 6.42 14.47
N PRO A 369 -20.56 7.74 14.34
CA PRO A 369 -19.28 8.37 14.68
C PRO A 369 -18.77 8.07 16.09
N ARG A 370 -19.66 8.02 17.10
CA ARG A 370 -19.28 7.66 18.48
C ARG A 370 -18.54 6.32 18.60
N HIS A 371 -18.77 5.36 17.71
CA HIS A 371 -18.11 4.06 17.78
C HIS A 371 -16.61 4.18 17.46
N PHE A 372 -16.22 5.10 16.56
CA PHE A 372 -14.81 5.39 16.30
C PHE A 372 -14.15 6.04 17.51
N ASP A 373 -14.84 6.99 18.14
CA ASP A 373 -14.35 7.66 19.34
C ASP A 373 -14.19 6.69 20.52
N GLU A 374 -15.16 5.80 20.73
CA GLU A 374 -15.07 4.72 21.72
C GLU A 374 -13.86 3.82 21.49
N THR A 375 -13.57 3.46 20.23
CA THR A 375 -12.38 2.68 19.88
C THR A 375 -11.10 3.45 20.17
N ALA A 376 -11.03 4.71 19.73
CA ALA A 376 -9.87 5.56 19.93
C ALA A 376 -9.60 5.83 21.42
N GLN A 377 -10.65 6.10 22.20
CA GLN A 377 -10.56 6.27 23.65
C GLN A 377 -10.05 4.98 24.33
N LYS A 378 -10.61 3.82 23.97
CA LYS A 378 -10.16 2.52 24.49
C LYS A 378 -8.68 2.24 24.13
N ALA A 379 -8.24 2.70 22.97
CA ALA A 379 -6.86 2.58 22.51
C ALA A 379 -5.91 3.64 23.12
N GLY A 380 -6.42 4.55 23.96
CA GLY A 380 -5.62 5.60 24.60
C GLY A 380 -5.22 6.73 23.65
N VAL A 381 -5.96 6.96 22.57
CA VAL A 381 -5.73 8.09 21.66
C VAL A 381 -6.06 9.40 22.38
N PRO A 382 -5.12 10.38 22.43
CA PRO A 382 -5.34 11.65 23.10
C PRO A 382 -6.58 12.40 22.59
N LEU A 383 -7.27 13.12 23.49
CA LEU A 383 -8.46 13.90 23.13
C LEU A 383 -8.18 14.91 22.02
N GLU A 384 -6.99 15.52 22.02
CA GLU A 384 -6.55 16.44 20.96
C GLU A 384 -6.56 15.78 19.58
N ALA A 385 -5.93 14.60 19.44
CA ALA A 385 -5.91 13.86 18.18
C ALA A 385 -7.33 13.46 17.73
N ARG A 386 -8.20 13.06 18.67
CA ARG A 386 -9.61 12.75 18.38
C ARG A 386 -10.36 13.98 17.90
N ARG A 387 -10.30 15.10 18.62
CA ARG A 387 -10.92 16.37 18.22
C ARG A 387 -10.48 16.83 16.83
N ARG A 388 -9.17 16.77 16.57
CA ARG A 388 -8.60 17.09 15.26
C ARG A 388 -9.17 16.20 14.15
N ALA A 389 -9.18 14.89 14.34
CA ALA A 389 -9.68 13.96 13.32
C ALA A 389 -11.18 14.20 12.96
N PHE A 390 -12.03 14.34 13.97
CA PHE A 390 -13.47 14.55 13.76
C PHE A 390 -13.77 15.96 13.23
N GLY A 391 -13.18 16.99 13.85
CA GLY A 391 -13.40 18.39 13.49
C GLY A 391 -12.90 18.72 12.08
N ASP A 392 -11.66 18.33 11.75
CA ASP A 392 -11.07 18.61 10.43
C ASP A 392 -11.91 17.97 9.31
N LEU A 393 -12.38 16.73 9.51
CA LEU A 393 -13.20 16.03 8.52
C LEU A 393 -14.59 16.67 8.40
N ALA A 394 -15.25 16.97 9.52
CA ALA A 394 -16.57 17.59 9.54
C ALA A 394 -16.56 18.99 8.91
N ALA A 395 -15.48 19.74 9.08
CA ALA A 395 -15.28 21.07 8.52
C ALA A 395 -15.00 21.03 7.00
N ALA A 396 -14.16 20.10 6.53
CA ALA A 396 -13.76 20.03 5.12
C ALA A 396 -14.82 19.38 4.22
N ALA A 397 -15.54 18.36 4.73
CA ALA A 397 -16.45 17.53 3.95
C ALA A 397 -17.55 18.29 3.17
N PRO A 398 -18.23 19.33 3.70
CA PRO A 398 -19.26 20.06 2.96
C PRO A 398 -18.74 20.69 1.67
N LYS A 399 -17.53 21.27 1.70
CA LYS A 399 -16.91 21.88 0.52
C LYS A 399 -16.46 20.78 -0.43
N ALA A 400 -15.73 19.79 0.07
CA ALA A 400 -15.18 18.69 -0.73
C ALA A 400 -16.26 17.94 -1.52
N LEU A 401 -17.41 17.64 -0.90
CA LEU A 401 -18.52 16.94 -1.56
C LEU A 401 -19.18 17.76 -2.68
N ARG A 402 -19.01 19.09 -2.69
CA ARG A 402 -19.47 19.97 -3.78
C ARG A 402 -18.40 20.19 -4.84
N SER A 403 -17.16 20.45 -4.44
CA SER A 403 -16.07 20.80 -5.36
C SER A 403 -15.43 19.61 -6.06
N ALA A 404 -15.34 18.44 -5.42
CA ALA A 404 -14.67 17.28 -6.02
C ALA A 404 -15.35 16.81 -7.33
N PRO A 405 -16.69 16.73 -7.43
CA PRO A 405 -17.35 16.38 -8.70
C PRO A 405 -17.08 17.37 -9.84
N GLU A 406 -16.90 18.66 -9.54
CA GLU A 406 -16.64 19.72 -10.54
C GLU A 406 -15.24 19.60 -11.17
N GLN A 407 -14.31 18.90 -10.51
CA GLN A 407 -12.95 18.65 -10.99
C GLN A 407 -12.84 17.42 -11.90
N LEU A 408 -13.93 16.65 -12.06
CA LEU A 408 -13.92 15.43 -12.85
C LEU A 408 -13.91 15.74 -14.35
N PRO A 409 -13.18 14.96 -15.17
CA PRO A 409 -13.23 15.12 -16.62
C PRO A 409 -14.64 14.82 -17.14
N LYS A 410 -15.02 15.44 -18.26
CA LYS A 410 -16.35 15.24 -18.88
C LYS A 410 -16.65 13.77 -19.25
N THR A 411 -15.60 12.97 -19.45
CA THR A 411 -15.68 11.54 -19.76
C THR A 411 -15.92 10.68 -18.52
N PHE A 412 -15.83 11.24 -17.31
CA PHE A 412 -16.04 10.50 -16.07
C PHE A 412 -17.51 10.06 -15.93
N PRO A 413 -17.78 8.84 -15.43
CA PRO A 413 -19.15 8.39 -15.17
C PRO A 413 -19.79 9.15 -14.00
N ALA A 414 -20.52 10.24 -14.30
CA ALA A 414 -21.13 11.12 -13.29
C ALA A 414 -21.94 10.35 -12.21
N GLU A 415 -22.72 9.36 -12.64
CA GLU A 415 -23.52 8.51 -11.74
C GLU A 415 -22.69 7.85 -10.63
N LEU A 416 -21.44 7.45 -10.93
CA LEU A 416 -20.54 6.84 -9.94
C LEU A 416 -20.19 7.85 -8.82
N ALA A 417 -19.82 9.07 -9.21
CA ALA A 417 -19.49 10.12 -8.26
C ALA A 417 -20.73 10.55 -7.46
N GLU A 418 -21.87 10.70 -8.12
CA GLU A 418 -23.15 11.06 -7.49
C GLU A 418 -23.56 10.06 -6.40
N GLN A 419 -23.44 8.76 -6.66
CA GLN A 419 -23.76 7.71 -5.69
C GLN A 419 -22.84 7.76 -4.45
N ILE A 420 -21.54 7.99 -4.66
CA ILE A 420 -20.56 8.12 -3.57
C ILE A 420 -20.84 9.39 -2.76
N VAL A 421 -21.10 10.52 -3.42
CA VAL A 421 -21.42 11.80 -2.77
C VAL A 421 -22.72 11.73 -1.99
N ALA A 422 -23.76 11.10 -2.53
CA ALA A 422 -25.04 10.91 -1.85
C ALA A 422 -24.85 10.12 -0.55
N TYR A 423 -24.14 8.99 -0.61
CA TYR A 423 -23.83 8.19 0.57
C TYR A 423 -23.03 8.98 1.62
N ALA A 424 -21.98 9.69 1.18
CA ALA A 424 -21.14 10.50 2.06
C ALA A 424 -21.90 11.67 2.70
N THR A 425 -22.83 12.28 1.98
CA THR A 425 -23.68 13.36 2.48
C THR A 425 -24.58 12.90 3.63
N ASP A 426 -25.13 11.69 3.55
CA ASP A 426 -25.92 11.11 4.64
C ASP A 426 -25.07 10.84 5.88
N ARG A 427 -23.83 10.35 5.70
CA ARG A 427 -22.89 10.11 6.81
C ARG A 427 -22.37 11.41 7.44
N LEU A 428 -22.19 12.46 6.64
CA LEU A 428 -21.76 13.76 7.11
C LEU A 428 -22.71 14.36 8.16
N ARG A 429 -24.02 14.17 8.02
CA ARG A 429 -25.01 14.64 9.02
C ARG A 429 -24.74 14.03 10.40
N LEU A 430 -24.47 12.73 10.45
CA LEU A 430 -24.14 12.03 11.69
C LEU A 430 -22.80 12.52 12.25
N LEU A 431 -21.80 12.71 11.39
CA LEU A 431 -20.47 13.19 11.78
C LEU A 431 -20.51 14.57 12.43
N LYS A 432 -21.22 15.53 11.81
CA LYS A 432 -21.33 16.90 12.33
C LYS A 432 -21.93 16.94 13.72
N ASN A 433 -23.09 16.29 13.90
CA ASN A 433 -23.77 16.23 15.18
C ASN A 433 -22.89 15.66 16.31
N TYR A 434 -22.02 14.70 15.98
CA TYR A 434 -21.12 14.13 16.96
C TYR A 434 -19.86 14.99 17.19
N SER A 435 -19.30 15.59 16.14
CA SER A 435 -18.13 16.47 16.24
C SER A 435 -18.39 17.64 17.18
N GLU A 436 -19.56 18.27 17.07
CA GLU A 436 -19.99 19.38 17.94
C GLU A 436 -20.09 18.98 19.42
N SER A 437 -20.32 17.69 19.71
CA SER A 437 -20.35 17.17 21.08
C SER A 437 -18.98 16.80 21.65
N LEU A 438 -17.95 16.75 20.79
CA LEU A 438 -16.58 16.39 21.14
C LEU A 438 -15.70 17.61 21.39
N GLU A 439 -16.05 18.77 20.81
CA GLU A 439 -15.53 20.11 21.12
C GLU A 439 -15.80 20.51 22.57
#